data_AF-A0A1H1FXM1-F1
#
_entry.id   AF-A0A1H1FXM1-F1
#
_cell.length_a   1.000
_cell.length_b   1.000
_cell.length_c   1.000
_cell.angle_alpha   90.00
_cell.angle_beta   90.00
_cell.angle_gamma   90.00
#
_symmetry.space_group_name_H-M   'P 1'
#
loop_
_entity.id
_entity.type
_entity.pdbx_description
1 polymer ?
#
loop_
_entity_poly.entity_id
_entity_poly.type
_entity_poly.pdbx_seq_one_letter_code
_entity_poly.pdbx_strand_id
1 'polypeptide(L)' 'ARYASFDSGQGRDFETGALDLAGLAGLATQLGEPKQISGKQERYENLLNQYLLR' A
#
# COMPACT_ATOMS: atom_id res chain seq x y z
N ALA A 1 0.43 8.24 2.30
CA ALA A 1 0.66 7.95 0.86
C ALA A 1 0.15 6.54 0.53
N ARG A 2 -0.04 6.15 -0.75
CA ARG A 2 -0.54 4.81 -1.13
C ARG A 2 0.35 3.67 -0.62
N TYR A 3 1.66 3.89 -0.58
CA TYR A 3 2.68 2.91 -0.20
C TYR A 3 3.19 3.07 1.23
N ALA A 4 2.47 3.80 2.09
CA ALA A 4 2.92 4.13 3.45
C ALA A 4 3.12 2.90 4.37
N SER A 5 2.57 1.74 4.00
CA SER A 5 2.77 0.49 4.74
C SER A 5 4.21 0.00 4.69
N PHE A 6 4.98 0.35 3.66
CA PHE A 6 6.39 -0.05 3.54
C PHE A 6 7.32 0.80 4.39
N ASP A 7 6.90 2.00 4.80
CA ASP A 7 7.74 2.92 5.56
C ASP A 7 7.92 2.50 7.03
N SER A 8 7.10 1.59 7.56
CA SER A 8 7.09 1.22 8.98
C SER A 8 6.64 -0.22 9.26
N GLY A 9 6.95 -0.72 10.45
CA GLY A 9 6.55 -2.04 10.92
C GLY A 9 6.94 -3.17 9.97
N GLN A 10 6.04 -4.15 9.82
CA GLN A 10 6.27 -5.35 9.01
C GLN A 10 6.50 -5.06 7.52
N GLY A 11 5.97 -3.95 6.99
CA GLY A 11 6.24 -3.57 5.60
C GLY A 11 7.67 -3.06 5.41
N ARG A 12 8.26 -2.43 6.43
CA ARG A 12 9.69 -2.06 6.44
C ARG A 12 10.59 -3.28 6.58
N ASP A 13 10.19 -4.24 7.41
CA ASP A 13 10.91 -5.51 7.56
C ASP A 13 10.93 -6.29 6.23
N PHE A 14 9.82 -6.24 5.47
CA PHE A 14 9.79 -6.77 4.11
C PHE A 14 10.70 -5.98 3.15
N GLU A 15 10.58 -4.65 3.11
CA GLU A 15 11.36 -3.80 2.18
C GLU A 15 12.88 -3.95 2.38
N THR A 16 13.31 -4.11 3.63
CA THR A 16 14.73 -4.24 3.99
C THR A 16 15.26 -5.68 3.87
N GLY A 17 14.42 -6.64 3.48
CA GLY A 17 14.82 -8.04 3.31
C GLY A 17 14.99 -8.81 4.63
N ALA A 18 14.42 -8.30 5.73
CA ALA A 18 14.47 -8.95 7.04
C ALA A 18 13.48 -10.12 7.18
N LEU A 19 12.54 -10.27 6.23
CA LEU A 19 11.57 -11.36 6.20
C LEU A 19 11.89 -12.38 5.11
N ASP A 20 11.89 -13.65 5.49
CA ASP A 20 11.87 -14.78 4.57
C ASP A 20 10.42 -15.21 4.23
N LEU A 21 10.26 -16.23 3.40
CA LEU A 21 8.94 -16.73 2.99
C LEU A 21 8.13 -17.28 4.16
N ALA A 22 8.77 -17.87 5.18
CA ALA A 22 8.09 -18.39 6.36
C ALA A 22 7.54 -17.23 7.22
N GLY A 23 8.32 -16.17 7.40
CA GLY A 23 7.89 -14.94 8.05
C GLY A 23 6.68 -14.31 7.34
N LEU A 24 6.73 -14.19 6.01
CA LEU A 24 5.61 -13.66 5.22
C LEU A 24 4.33 -14.50 5.34
N ALA A 25 4.45 -15.83 5.36
CA ALA A 25 3.30 -16.72 5.58
C ALA A 25 2.69 -16.57 6.98
N GLY A 26 3.52 -16.36 8.01
CA GLY A 26 3.07 -16.05 9.36
C GLY A 26 2.26 -14.75 9.42
N LEU A 27 2.73 -13.71 8.72
CA LEU A 27 2.01 -12.43 8.63
C LEU A 27 0.63 -12.58 7.99
N ALA A 28 0.54 -13.33 6.89
CA ALA A 28 -0.73 -13.59 6.20
C ALA A 28 -1.73 -14.31 7.12
N THR A 29 -1.26 -15.26 7.93
CA THR A 29 -2.10 -16.00 8.89
C THR A 29 -2.60 -15.09 10.03
N GLN A 30 -1.73 -14.22 10.54
CA GLN A 30 -2.06 -13.33 11.67
C GLN A 30 -2.97 -12.16 11.28
N LEU A 31 -2.73 -11.56 10.10
CA LEU A 31 -3.42 -10.35 9.67
C LEU A 31 -4.68 -10.62 8.85
N GLY A 32 -4.77 -11.80 8.22
CA GLY A 32 -5.86 -12.16 7.32
C GLY A 32 -5.86 -11.32 6.03
N GLU A 33 -7.04 -11.15 5.44
CA GLU A 33 -7.20 -10.43 4.18
C GLU A 33 -6.82 -8.94 4.29
N PRO A 34 -5.95 -8.42 3.40
CA PRO A 34 -5.57 -7.02 3.43
C PRO A 34 -6.76 -6.12 3.08
N LYS A 35 -6.87 -4.99 3.79
CA LYS A 35 -7.86 -3.97 3.47
C LYS A 35 -7.58 -3.37 2.10
N GLN A 36 -8.49 -3.59 1.17
CA GLN A 36 -8.44 -2.94 -0.15
C GLN A 36 -8.61 -1.43 0.00
N ILE A 37 -7.77 -0.68 -0.68
CA ILE A 37 -7.85 0.79 -0.75
C ILE A 37 -8.06 1.22 -2.19
N SER A 38 -8.91 2.23 -2.41
CA SER A 38 -9.16 2.78 -3.74
C SER A 38 -7.88 3.38 -4.35
N GLY A 39 -7.62 3.10 -5.62
CA GLY A 39 -6.57 3.73 -6.42
C GLY A 39 -6.87 5.19 -6.78
N LYS A 40 -8.13 5.63 -6.61
CA LYS A 40 -8.58 7.02 -6.84
C LYS A 40 -8.34 7.55 -8.25
N GLN A 41 -8.32 6.69 -9.29
CA GLN A 41 -8.06 7.08 -10.68
C GLN A 41 -8.98 8.22 -11.15
N GLU A 42 -10.30 8.02 -11.13
CA GLU A 42 -11.28 9.02 -11.55
C GLU A 42 -11.15 10.33 -10.77
N ARG A 43 -10.83 10.25 -9.47
CA ARG A 43 -10.59 11.44 -8.64
C ARG A 43 -9.35 12.20 -9.10
N TYR A 44 -8.27 11.50 -9.48
CA TYR A 44 -7.06 12.14 -10.01
C TYR A 44 -7.29 12.71 -11.41
N GLU A 45 -8.03 12.02 -12.28
CA GLU A 45 -8.45 12.54 -13.58
C GLU A 45 -9.26 13.84 -13.43
N ASN A 46 -10.25 13.85 -12.52
CA ASN A 46 -11.03 15.03 -12.22
C ASN A 46 -10.21 16.16 -11.59
N LEU A 47 -9.22 15.84 -10.75
CA LEU A 47 -8.30 16.82 -10.21
C LEU A 47 -7.46 17.45 -11.32
N LEU A 48 -6.90 16.64 -12.22
CA LEU A 48 -6.12 17.11 -13.37
C LEU A 48 -6.97 18.03 -14.26
N ASN A 49 -8.21 17.63 -14.57
CA ASN A 49 -9.13 18.45 -15.35
C ASN A 49 -9.43 19.81 -14.69
N GLN A 50 -9.56 19.87 -13.36
CA GLN A 50 -9.78 21.12 -12.63
C GLN A 50 -8.61 22.10 -12.75
N TYR A 51 -7.37 21.60 -12.84
CA TYR A 51 -6.18 22.44 -13.00
C TYR A 51 -5.90 22.82 -14.46
N LEU A 52 -6.44 22.08 -15.43
CA LEU A 52 -6.30 22.39 -16.86
C LEU A 52 -7.35 23.39 -17.36
N LEU A 53 -8.55 23.36 -16.77
CA LEU A 53 -9.72 24.12 -17.26
C LEU A 53 -10.10 25.32 -16.37
N ARG A 54 -9.42 25.52 -15.24
CA ARG A 54 -9.48 26.76 -14.46
C ARG A 54 -8.22 27.58 -14.68
#